data_AF-A0A842Q9G6-F1
#
_entry.id   AF-A0A842Q9G6-F1
#
_cell.length_a   1.000
_cell.length_b   1.000
_cell.length_c   1.000
_cell.angle_alpha   90.00
_cell.angle_beta   90.00
_cell.angle_gamma   90.00
#
_symmetry.space_group_name_H-M   'P 1'
#
loop_
_entity.id
_entity.type
_entity.pdbx_description
1 polymer ?
#
loop_
_entity_poly.entity_id
_entity_poly.type
_entity_poly.pdbx_seq_one_letter_code
_entity_poly.pdbx_strand_id
1 'polypeptide(L)'
;MDYWLIGLIAGDGHIEKSNRIVISSKLEEFIDLSRNSLSVFETKNRKVSKFFDKSANVWKISLRSDELVKILENTGIPKGRKFDKIILKMDNLDREKK
;
A
#
# COMPACT_ATOMS: atom_id res chain seq x y z
N MET A 1 12.74 -3.93 2.87
CA MET A 1 11.49 -3.40 2.27
C MET A 1 11.56 -1.88 2.30
N ASP A 2 11.08 -1.20 1.26
CA ASP A 2 11.18 0.25 1.15
C ASP A 2 10.17 0.94 2.09
N TYR A 3 10.66 1.62 3.14
CA TYR A 3 9.80 2.35 4.09
C TYR A 3 8.98 3.44 3.41
N TRP A 4 9.44 3.91 2.25
CA TRP A 4 8.71 4.83 1.39
C TRP A 4 7.32 4.29 1.04
N LEU A 5 7.22 3.02 0.63
CA LEU A 5 5.94 2.42 0.22
C LEU A 5 5.00 2.25 1.43
N ILE A 6 5.54 1.88 2.59
CA ILE A 6 4.77 1.78 3.84
C ILE A 6 4.18 3.15 4.19
N GLY A 7 5.02 4.20 4.20
CA GLY A 7 4.59 5.57 4.47
C GLY A 7 3.57 6.09 3.47
N LEU A 8 3.76 5.78 2.18
CA LEU A 8 2.81 6.11 1.12
C LEU A 8 1.44 5.46 1.35
N ILE A 9 1.41 4.16 1.63
CA ILE A 9 0.15 3.44 1.89
C ILE A 9 -0.52 3.96 3.15
N ALA A 10 0.26 4.33 4.16
CA ALA A 10 -0.22 4.96 5.38
C ALA A 10 -0.89 6.32 5.13
N GLY A 11 -0.34 7.16 4.23
CA GLY A 11 -0.83 8.50 3.95
C GLY A 11 -1.96 8.57 2.92
N ASP A 12 -1.79 7.91 1.78
CA ASP A 12 -2.66 8.00 0.61
C ASP A 12 -3.28 6.67 0.18
N GLY A 13 -3.03 5.61 0.95
CA GLY A 13 -3.59 4.30 0.70
C GLY A 13 -4.51 3.78 1.81
N HIS A 14 -4.97 2.56 1.62
CA HIS A 14 -5.63 1.74 2.63
C HIS A 14 -5.60 0.27 2.21
N ILE A 15 -5.91 -0.63 3.16
CA ILE A 15 -6.02 -2.06 2.93
C ILE A 15 -7.49 -2.47 3.07
N GLU A 16 -8.11 -2.93 1.99
CA GLU A 16 -9.46 -3.49 2.02
C GLU A 16 -9.48 -4.85 2.75
N LYS A 17 -10.66 -5.25 3.26
CA LYS A 17 -10.87 -6.57 3.91
C LYS A 17 -10.48 -7.76 3.02
N SER A 18 -10.41 -7.56 1.70
CA SER A 18 -10.03 -8.53 0.69
C SER A 18 -8.51 -8.73 0.56
N ASN A 19 -7.68 -8.11 1.41
CA ASN A 19 -6.22 -8.01 1.22
C ASN A 19 -5.84 -7.26 -0.07
N ARG A 20 -6.71 -6.36 -0.53
CA ARG A 20 -6.42 -5.44 -1.62
C ARG A 20 -5.89 -4.13 -1.06
N ILE A 21 -4.66 -3.80 -1.41
CA ILE A 21 -4.06 -2.48 -1.16
C ILE A 21 -4.56 -1.56 -2.27
N VAL A 22 -4.99 -0.36 -1.89
CA VAL A 22 -5.42 0.68 -2.84
C VAL A 22 -4.69 1.97 -2.49
N ILE A 23 -4.14 2.64 -3.50
CA ILE A 23 -3.58 3.99 -3.40
C ILE A 23 -4.35 4.89 -4.36
N SER A 24 -4.68 6.10 -3.94
CA SER A 24 -5.44 7.04 -4.75
C SER A 24 -4.87 8.45 -4.72
N SER A 25 -4.84 9.13 -5.86
CA SER A 25 -4.38 10.52 -5.97
C SER A 25 -5.04 11.22 -7.16
N LYS A 26 -5.11 12.55 -7.12
CA LYS A 26 -5.55 13.36 -8.27
C LYS A 26 -4.47 13.43 -9.37
N LEU A 27 -3.20 13.26 -9.01
CA LEU A 27 -2.07 13.32 -9.94
C LEU A 27 -1.82 11.93 -10.53
N GLU A 28 -1.93 11.81 -11.85
CA GLU A 28 -1.77 10.53 -12.55
C GLU A 28 -0.32 10.04 -12.50
N GLU A 29 0.63 10.98 -12.65
CA GLU A 29 2.06 10.72 -12.65
C GLU A 29 2.51 10.12 -11.32
N PHE A 30 1.93 10.60 -10.22
CA PHE A 30 2.17 10.04 -8.90
C PHE A 30 1.68 8.59 -8.77
N ILE A 31 0.55 8.28 -9.39
CA ILE A 31 0.01 6.92 -9.41
C ILE A 31 0.89 6.00 -10.25
N ASP A 32 1.46 6.48 -11.36
CA ASP A 32 2.41 5.70 -12.16
C ASP A 32 3.72 5.44 -11.41
N LEU A 33 4.24 6.42 -10.66
CA LEU A 33 5.38 6.22 -9.77
C LEU A 33 5.07 5.18 -8.68
N SER A 34 3.92 5.32 -8.02
CA SER A 34 3.47 4.40 -6.97
C SER A 34 3.31 2.97 -7.48
N ARG A 35 2.86 2.82 -8.73
CA ARG A 35 2.70 1.51 -9.39
C ARG A 35 4.02 0.77 -9.51
N ASN A 36 5.10 1.46 -9.86
CA ASN A 36 6.43 0.85 -9.97
C ASN A 36 6.92 0.30 -8.62
N SER A 37 6.64 1.00 -7.53
CA SER A 37 6.96 0.51 -6.19
C SER A 37 6.11 -0.68 -5.77
N LEU A 38 4.84 -0.74 -6.17
CA LEU A 38 3.99 -1.91 -5.92
C LEU A 38 4.30 -3.10 -6.83
N SER A 39 4.88 -2.88 -8.02
CA SER A 39 5.06 -3.97 -8.99
C SER A 39 6.00 -5.07 -8.51
N VAL A 40 6.87 -4.78 -7.53
CA VAL A 40 7.75 -5.78 -6.89
C VAL A 40 6.97 -6.87 -6.13
N PHE A 41 5.71 -6.62 -5.78
CA PHE A 41 4.81 -7.58 -5.13
C PHE A 41 3.84 -8.25 -6.11
N GLU A 42 4.01 -8.04 -7.42
CA GLU A 42 3.23 -8.76 -8.41
C GLU A 42 3.58 -10.24 -8.43
N THR A 43 2.57 -11.05 -8.72
CA THR A 43 2.73 -12.48 -9.01
C THR A 43 2.16 -12.76 -10.38
N LYS A 44 2.41 -13.97 -10.92
CA LYS A 44 1.85 -14.40 -12.20
C LYS A 44 0.32 -14.17 -12.31
N ASN A 45 -0.39 -14.28 -11.19
CA ASN A 45 -1.85 -14.20 -11.13
C ASN A 45 -2.39 -12.93 -10.47
N ARG A 46 -1.52 -12.04 -9.96
CA ARG A 46 -1.94 -10.81 -9.27
C ARG A 46 -1.05 -9.66 -9.71
N LYS A 47 -1.61 -8.78 -10.54
CA LYS A 47 -0.96 -7.60 -11.09
C LYS A 47 -1.55 -6.33 -10.51
N VAL A 48 -0.77 -5.26 -10.50
CA VAL A 48 -1.24 -3.92 -10.15
C VAL A 48 -2.17 -3.45 -11.27
N SER A 49 -3.41 -3.11 -10.90
CA SER A 49 -4.35 -2.44 -11.80
C SER A 49 -4.30 -0.93 -11.57
N LYS A 50 -4.43 -0.14 -12.64
CA LYS A 50 -4.59 1.32 -12.62
C LYS A 50 -5.94 1.67 -13.26
N PHE A 51 -6.72 2.54 -12.63
CA PHE A 51 -7.99 3.01 -13.17
C PHE A 51 -8.36 4.39 -12.62
N PHE A 52 -9.21 5.11 -13.35
CA PHE A 52 -9.75 6.40 -12.90
C PHE A 52 -11.11 6.20 -12.23
N ASP A 53 -11.25 6.64 -10.99
CA ASP A 53 -12.52 6.65 -10.27
C ASP A 53 -13.24 7.98 -10.52
N LYS A 54 -14.23 7.94 -11.41
CA LYS A 54 -15.03 9.12 -11.80
C LYS A 54 -15.83 9.71 -10.63
N SER A 55 -16.22 8.91 -9.64
CA SER A 55 -17.05 9.37 -8.53
C SER A 55 -16.25 10.23 -7.55
N ALA A 56 -14.99 9.85 -7.31
CA ALA A 56 -14.06 10.55 -6.44
C ALA A 56 -13.15 11.53 -7.20
N ASN A 57 -13.17 11.50 -8.54
CA ASN A 57 -12.31 12.30 -9.42
C ASN A 57 -10.81 12.11 -9.10
N VAL A 58 -10.38 10.84 -8.99
CA VAL A 58 -9.01 10.45 -8.66
C VAL A 58 -8.56 9.24 -9.47
N TRP A 59 -7.26 9.16 -9.73
CA TRP A 59 -6.60 7.96 -10.19
C TRP A 59 -6.37 7.00 -9.02
N LYS A 60 -6.53 5.70 -9.28
CA LYS A 60 -6.30 4.64 -8.31
C LYS A 60 -5.40 3.57 -8.89
N ILE A 61 -4.55 3.01 -8.02
CA ILE A 61 -3.94 1.71 -8.26
C ILE A 61 -4.38 0.73 -7.18
N SER A 62 -4.47 -0.55 -7.55
CA SER A 62 -4.76 -1.60 -6.59
C SER A 62 -3.99 -2.87 -6.84
N LEU A 63 -3.60 -3.56 -5.77
CA LEU A 63 -2.94 -4.86 -5.82
C LEU A 63 -3.47 -5.74 -4.69
N ARG A 64 -3.71 -7.01 -5.00
CA ARG A 64 -3.99 -8.01 -3.97
C ARG A 64 -2.69 -8.75 -3.62
N SER A 65 -2.20 -8.60 -2.40
CA SER A 65 -0.95 -9.24 -1.96
C SER A 65 -1.03 -9.56 -0.47
N ASP A 66 -1.08 -10.86 -0.15
CA ASP A 66 -1.14 -11.32 1.25
C ASP A 66 0.18 -11.06 1.97
N GLU A 67 1.30 -11.13 1.25
CA GLU A 67 2.64 -10.81 1.74
C GLU A 67 2.76 -9.34 2.14
N LEU A 68 2.42 -8.42 1.23
CA LEU A 68 2.49 -6.98 1.50
C LEU A 68 1.57 -6.61 2.67
N VAL A 69 0.36 -7.18 2.71
CA VAL A 69 -0.57 -6.96 3.84
C VAL A 69 0.03 -7.42 5.16
N LYS A 70 0.64 -8.60 5.22
CA LYS A 70 1.27 -9.09 6.45
C LYS A 70 2.37 -8.15 6.92
N ILE A 71 3.15 -7.60 6.00
CA ILE A 71 4.21 -6.65 6.35
C ILE A 71 3.62 -5.34 6.87
N LEU A 72 2.58 -4.80 6.22
CA LEU A 72 1.88 -3.59 6.65
C LEU A 72 1.22 -3.79 8.04
N GLU A 73 0.60 -4.94 8.30
CA GLU A 73 0.03 -5.25 9.61
C GLU A 73 1.12 -5.34 10.69
N ASN A 74 2.29 -5.92 10.36
CA ASN A 74 3.44 -5.97 11.26
C ASN A 74 4.03 -4.59 11.56
N THR A 75 3.95 -3.64 10.62
CA THR A 75 4.33 -2.24 10.85
C THR A 75 3.22 -1.41 11.50
N GLY A 76 2.08 -2.04 11.79
CA GLY A 76 0.96 -1.44 12.52
C GLY A 76 -0.01 -0.63 11.65
N ILE A 77 -0.01 -0.86 10.33
CA ILE A 77 -1.04 -0.39 9.40
C ILE A 77 -2.16 -1.45 9.37
N PRO A 78 -3.37 -1.14 9.90
CA PRO A 78 -4.45 -2.11 9.96
C PRO A 78 -5.12 -2.34 8.59
N LYS A 79 -6.18 -3.15 8.57
CA LYS A 79 -7.17 -3.20 7.48
C LYS A 79 -8.34 -2.28 7.77
N GLY A 80 -8.94 -1.72 6.73
CA GLY A 80 -10.10 -0.86 6.85
C GLY A 80 -10.07 0.34 5.90
N ARG A 81 -10.95 1.31 6.19
CA ARG A 81 -10.90 2.62 5.53
C ARG A 81 -9.66 3.38 6.02
N LYS A 82 -9.33 4.46 5.30
CA LYS A 82 -8.20 5.37 5.59
C LYS A 82 -8.07 5.58 7.10
N PHE A 83 -6.88 5.33 7.63
CA PHE A 83 -6.65 5.29 9.08
C PHE A 83 -6.44 6.69 9.65
N ASP A 84 -7.09 6.97 10.77
CA ASP A 84 -6.92 8.24 11.49
C ASP A 84 -5.62 8.26 12.33
N LYS A 85 -5.09 7.07 12.66
CA LYS A 85 -3.86 6.86 13.43
C LYS A 85 -3.10 5.63 12.94
N ILE A 86 -1.77 5.74 12.90
CA ILE A 86 -0.84 4.65 12.66
C ILE A 86 -0.08 4.43 13.97
N ILE A 87 -0.03 3.18 14.45
CA ILE A 87 0.83 2.80 15.58
C ILE A 87 2.01 2.04 14.98
N LEU A 88 3.08 2.75 14.67
CA LEU A 88 4.30 2.10 14.17
C LEU A 88 4.90 1.23 15.27
N LYS A 89 4.85 -0.09 15.10
CA LYS A 89 5.55 -1.04 15.97
C LYS A 89 6.95 -1.22 15.42
N MET A 90 7.92 -0.51 16.00
CA MET A 90 9.31 -0.56 15.54
C MET A 90 10.17 -1.62 16.26
N ASP A 91 9.58 -2.40 17.18
CA ASP A 91 10.31 -3.27 18.12
C ASP A 91 11.14 -4.42 17.49
N ASN A 92 11.01 -4.65 16.18
CA ASN A 92 11.73 -5.72 15.46
C ASN A 92 12.79 -5.20 14.46
N LEU A 93 13.06 -3.89 14.40
CA LEU A 93 13.89 -3.29 13.34
C LEU A 93 15.40 -3.34 13.58
N ASP A 94 15.84 -3.51 14.84
CA ASP A 94 17.26 -3.46 15.20
C ASP A 94 17.94 -4.83 15.34
N ARG A 95 17.23 -5.94 15.11
CA ARG A 95 17.77 -7.29 15.36
C ARG A 95 18.41 -7.96 14.15
N GLU A 96 18.33 -7.39 12.95
CA GLU A 96 18.96 -7.95 11.74
C GLU A 96 20.33 -7.31 11.41
N LYS A 97 20.95 -6.58 12.35
CA LYS A 97 22.34 -6.10 12.25
C LYS A 97 23.30 -6.77 13.24
N LYS A 98 23.19 -8.09 13.43
CA LYS A 98 24.23 -8.88 14.11
C LYS A 98 24.62 -10.10 13.30
#